data_AF-A0A2H6IDH5-F1
#
_entry.id   AF-A0A2H6IDH5-F1
#
_cell.length_a   1.000
_cell.length_b   1.000
_cell.length_c   1.000
_cell.angle_alpha   90.00
_cell.angle_beta   90.00
_cell.angle_gamma   90.00
#
_symmetry.space_group_name_H-M   'P 1'
#
loop_
_entity.id
_entity.type
_entity.pdbx_description
1 polymer ?
#
loop_
_entity_poly.entity_id
_entity_poly.type
_entity_poly.pdbx_seq_one_letter_code
_entity_poly.pdbx_strand_id
1 'polypeptide(L)'
;MPYAVVQLRIENRDVSAYNMVGFQTRLKWPEQKRVFKLIPGLENAVFMRYGSIHRNTFINGPMFLNPDLTLKVGVSPETYIAGQLSGVEGYIESTAMGVLAGINAARRLKSMGFIAPPGESAHGSLIRYITTSPSEGFQPSNINFGLLPAPDIRIKDKKKRRAYIAETALAAWSEYIRAVE
;
A
#
# COMPACT_ATOMS: atom_id res chain seq x y z
N MET A 1 -6.70 -0.57 -33.64
CA MET A 1 -6.36 -0.80 -32.21
C MET A 1 -7.10 -2.05 -31.74
N PRO A 2 -6.49 -2.90 -30.89
CA PRO A 2 -7.20 -4.06 -30.34
C PRO A 2 -8.38 -3.60 -29.47
N TYR A 3 -9.47 -4.37 -29.44
CA TYR A 3 -10.65 -4.08 -28.62
C TYR A 3 -10.38 -4.30 -27.12
N ALA A 4 -9.67 -5.39 -26.78
CA ALA A 4 -9.21 -5.71 -25.44
C ALA A 4 -7.88 -6.47 -25.53
N VAL A 5 -7.11 -6.46 -24.45
CA VAL A 5 -5.85 -7.20 -24.34
C VAL A 5 -5.73 -7.86 -22.98
N VAL A 6 -5.07 -9.01 -22.94
CA VAL A 6 -4.57 -9.64 -21.72
C VAL A 6 -3.06 -9.43 -21.68
N GLN A 7 -2.57 -8.87 -20.60
CA GLN A 7 -1.14 -8.60 -20.44
C GLN A 7 -0.46 -9.76 -19.72
N LEU A 8 0.68 -10.18 -20.25
CA LEU A 8 1.57 -11.17 -19.62
C LEU A 8 2.84 -10.46 -19.15
N ARG A 9 3.31 -10.81 -17.94
CA ARG A 9 4.55 -10.30 -17.36
C ARG A 9 5.53 -11.46 -17.19
N ILE A 10 6.78 -11.28 -17.61
CA ILE A 10 7.85 -12.25 -17.37
C ILE A 10 8.01 -12.42 -15.85
N GLU A 11 7.98 -13.66 -15.40
CA GLU A 11 8.06 -14.00 -13.97
C GLU A 11 9.47 -14.43 -13.55
N ASN A 12 10.20 -15.09 -14.44
CA ASN A 12 11.53 -15.62 -14.16
C ASN A 12 12.57 -15.18 -15.19
N ARG A 13 13.83 -15.26 -14.77
CA ARG A 13 14.97 -14.84 -15.59
C ARG A 13 15.11 -15.64 -16.89
N ASP A 14 14.76 -16.92 -16.85
CA ASP A 14 14.85 -17.83 -18.01
C ASP A 14 13.71 -17.64 -19.01
N VAL A 15 12.77 -16.71 -18.74
CA VAL A 15 11.66 -16.35 -19.63
C VAL A 15 10.76 -17.56 -19.97
N SER A 16 10.77 -18.58 -19.10
CA SER A 16 9.98 -19.80 -19.24
C SER A 16 8.65 -19.74 -18.51
N ALA A 17 8.43 -18.72 -17.66
CA ALA A 17 7.19 -18.49 -16.94
C ALA A 17 6.70 -17.05 -17.09
N TYR A 18 5.38 -16.92 -17.26
CA TYR A 18 4.70 -15.64 -17.39
C TYR A 18 3.51 -15.58 -16.44
N ASN A 19 3.32 -14.43 -15.80
CA ASN A 19 2.15 -14.12 -14.99
C ASN A 19 1.10 -13.35 -15.79
N MET A 20 -0.17 -13.67 -15.58
CA MET A 20 -1.30 -12.94 -16.16
C MET A 20 -1.64 -11.73 -15.29
N VAL A 21 -1.44 -10.52 -15.83
CA VAL A 21 -1.59 -9.26 -15.09
C VAL A 21 -3.08 -8.97 -14.84
N GLY A 22 -3.48 -8.79 -13.58
CA GLY A 22 -4.84 -8.45 -13.19
C GLY A 22 -5.83 -9.63 -13.17
N PHE A 23 -5.33 -10.87 -13.18
CA PHE A 23 -6.14 -12.10 -13.20
C PHE A 23 -6.30 -12.74 -11.80
N GLN A 24 -6.35 -11.95 -10.73
CA GLN A 24 -6.67 -12.48 -9.41
C GLN A 24 -8.10 -13.06 -9.41
N THR A 25 -8.29 -14.30 -8.94
CA THR A 25 -9.58 -15.00 -9.07
C THR A 25 -9.88 -15.97 -7.93
N ARG A 26 -11.17 -16.17 -7.67
CA ARG A 26 -11.73 -17.21 -6.77
C ARG A 26 -12.27 -18.42 -7.52
N LEU A 27 -12.16 -18.46 -8.86
CA LEU A 27 -12.60 -19.60 -9.65
C LEU A 27 -11.87 -20.87 -9.21
N LYS A 28 -12.59 -22.00 -9.22
CA LYS A 28 -11.97 -23.32 -9.04
C LYS A 28 -10.96 -23.56 -10.16
N TRP A 29 -9.88 -24.28 -9.88
CA TRP A 29 -8.81 -24.52 -10.86
C TRP A 29 -9.27 -25.10 -12.21
N PRO A 30 -10.24 -26.05 -12.27
CA PRO A 30 -10.77 -26.51 -13.57
C PRO A 30 -11.39 -25.39 -14.40
N GLU A 31 -12.09 -24.45 -13.75
CA GLU A 31 -12.71 -23.30 -14.42
C GLU A 31 -11.68 -22.27 -14.86
N GLN A 32 -10.64 -22.05 -14.06
CA GLN A 32 -9.51 -21.22 -14.49
C GLN A 32 -8.88 -21.78 -15.76
N LYS A 33 -8.55 -23.08 -15.78
CA LYS A 33 -8.00 -23.75 -16.96
C LYS A 33 -8.93 -23.61 -18.18
N ARG A 34 -10.23 -23.82 -18.00
CA ARG A 34 -11.24 -23.71 -19.07
C ARG A 34 -11.32 -22.29 -19.62
N VAL A 35 -11.48 -21.29 -18.76
CA VAL A 35 -11.68 -19.89 -19.16
C VAL A 35 -10.40 -19.27 -19.71
N PHE A 36 -9.24 -19.53 -19.11
CA PHE A 36 -7.98 -18.92 -19.57
C PHE A 36 -7.54 -19.44 -20.94
N LYS A 37 -7.89 -20.69 -21.29
CA LYS A 37 -7.68 -21.24 -22.64
C LYS A 37 -8.58 -20.63 -23.72
N LEU A 38 -9.59 -19.84 -23.35
CA LEU A 38 -10.41 -19.08 -24.30
C LEU A 38 -9.73 -17.78 -24.75
N ILE A 39 -8.64 -17.38 -24.11
CA ILE A 39 -7.89 -16.16 -24.45
C ILE A 39 -7.01 -16.48 -25.68
N PRO A 40 -7.11 -15.69 -26.77
CA PRO A 40 -6.28 -15.88 -27.95
C PRO A 40 -4.78 -15.92 -27.61
N GLY A 41 -4.09 -16.96 -28.08
CA GLY A 41 -2.67 -17.22 -27.80
C GLY A 41 -2.40 -18.06 -26.54
N LEU A 42 -3.41 -18.36 -25.73
CA LEU A 42 -3.30 -19.20 -24.53
C LEU A 42 -4.07 -20.54 -24.64
N GLU A 43 -4.55 -20.89 -25.83
CA GLU A 43 -5.36 -22.10 -26.09
C GLU A 43 -4.63 -23.37 -25.62
N ASN A 44 -3.32 -23.40 -25.87
CA ASN A 44 -2.43 -24.51 -25.51
C ASN A 44 -1.53 -24.20 -24.31
N ALA A 45 -1.79 -23.12 -23.56
CA ALA A 45 -0.98 -22.76 -22.41
C ALA A 45 -0.96 -23.87 -21.35
N VAL A 46 0.21 -24.06 -20.75
CA VAL A 46 0.43 -24.91 -19.58
C VAL A 46 0.48 -24.02 -18.35
N PHE A 47 -0.49 -24.19 -17.45
CA PHE A 47 -0.57 -23.40 -16.22
C PHE A 47 0.27 -24.06 -15.13
N MET A 48 1.42 -23.45 -14.81
CA MET A 48 2.31 -23.90 -13.72
C MET A 48 1.71 -23.65 -12.34
N ARG A 49 0.96 -22.55 -12.18
CA ARG A 49 0.27 -22.17 -10.95
C ARG A 49 -1.08 -21.55 -11.30
N TYR A 50 -2.12 -21.92 -10.55
CA TYR A 50 -3.44 -21.32 -10.66
C TYR A 50 -3.60 -20.16 -9.70
N GLY A 51 -4.45 -19.20 -10.07
CA GLY A 51 -4.80 -18.07 -9.25
C GLY A 51 -5.52 -18.50 -7.96
N SER A 52 -5.33 -17.73 -6.91
CA SER A 52 -6.01 -17.89 -5.63
C SER A 52 -6.12 -16.53 -4.96
N ILE A 53 -7.17 -16.34 -4.17
CA ILE A 53 -7.25 -15.18 -3.27
C ILE A 53 -6.81 -15.62 -1.88
N HIS A 54 -5.77 -14.98 -1.38
CA HIS A 54 -5.27 -15.20 -0.03
C HIS A 54 -5.99 -14.28 0.96
N ARG A 55 -6.18 -14.76 2.19
CA ARG A 55 -6.60 -13.91 3.29
C ARG A 55 -5.39 -13.11 3.77
N ASN A 56 -5.51 -11.80 3.82
CA ASN A 56 -4.50 -10.93 4.42
C ASN A 56 -4.76 -10.82 5.92
N THR A 57 -3.71 -11.03 6.72
CA THR A 57 -3.74 -10.76 8.16
C THR A 57 -3.25 -9.35 8.41
N PHE A 58 -4.04 -8.58 9.16
CA PHE A 58 -3.74 -7.22 9.59
C PHE A 58 -4.45 -6.94 10.91
N ILE A 59 -3.99 -5.96 11.68
CA ILE A 59 -4.66 -5.53 12.90
C ILE A 59 -5.65 -4.41 12.62
N ASN A 60 -6.64 -4.24 13.49
CA ASN A 60 -7.52 -3.06 13.45
C ASN A 60 -6.72 -1.82 13.89
N GLY A 61 -6.03 -1.20 12.93
CA GLY A 61 -5.13 -0.07 13.16
C GLY A 61 -5.79 1.07 13.93
N PRO A 62 -7.00 1.53 13.57
CA PRO A 62 -7.65 2.61 14.32
C PRO A 62 -7.91 2.29 15.79
N MET A 63 -8.17 1.01 16.09
CA MET A 63 -8.37 0.55 17.45
C MET A 63 -7.05 0.41 18.22
N PHE A 64 -6.01 -0.13 17.60
CA PHE A 64 -4.82 -0.63 18.30
C PHE A 64 -3.50 0.10 18.04
N LEU A 65 -3.40 0.95 17.01
CA LEU A 65 -2.18 1.67 16.66
C LEU A 65 -2.21 3.14 17.05
N ASN A 66 -1.05 3.63 17.46
CA ASN A 66 -0.72 5.04 17.56
C ASN A 66 -0.12 5.56 16.23
N PRO A 67 -0.12 6.89 16.00
CA PRO A 67 0.51 7.50 14.81
C PRO A 67 2.01 7.24 14.66
N ASP A 68 2.72 6.88 15.72
CA ASP A 68 4.14 6.50 15.68
C ASP A 68 4.37 5.01 15.33
N LEU A 69 3.29 4.30 14.99
CA LEU A 69 3.23 2.86 14.69
C LEU A 69 3.44 1.94 15.89
N THR A 70 3.41 2.46 17.12
CA THR A 70 3.35 1.62 18.33
C THR A 70 1.94 1.09 18.57
N LEU A 71 1.84 -0.04 19.26
CA LEU A 71 0.57 -0.46 19.85
C LEU A 71 0.18 0.49 20.99
N LYS A 72 -1.12 0.76 21.14
CA LYS A 72 -1.63 1.62 22.21
C LYS A 72 -1.24 1.10 23.60
N VAL A 73 -1.21 2.01 24.58
CA VAL A 73 -0.72 1.75 25.96
C VAL A 73 -1.40 0.54 26.63
N GLY A 74 -2.69 0.31 26.35
CA GLY A 74 -3.42 -0.86 26.88
C GLY A 74 -3.06 -2.21 26.25
N VAL A 75 -2.11 -2.25 25.31
CA VAL A 75 -1.69 -3.47 24.59
C VAL A 75 -0.20 -3.73 24.79
N SER A 76 0.67 -2.86 24.26
CA SER A 76 2.13 -2.94 24.45
C SER A 76 2.81 -1.68 23.87
N PRO A 77 3.05 -0.63 24.68
CA PRO A 77 3.50 0.67 24.17
C PRO A 77 4.91 0.68 23.57
N GLU A 78 5.70 -0.39 23.75
CA GLU A 78 7.06 -0.55 23.21
C GLU A 78 7.08 -1.37 21.90
N THR A 79 5.95 -1.94 21.48
CA THR A 79 5.87 -2.79 20.30
C THR A 79 5.44 -1.98 19.08
N TYR A 80 6.30 -1.96 18.06
CA TYR A 80 6.01 -1.35 16.75
C TYR A 80 5.43 -2.38 15.79
N ILE A 81 4.42 -1.98 15.01
CA ILE A 81 3.84 -2.78 13.94
C ILE A 81 3.97 -2.02 12.61
N ALA A 82 4.50 -2.70 11.60
CA ALA A 82 4.68 -2.16 10.26
C ALA A 82 4.40 -3.22 9.19
N GLY A 83 4.48 -2.83 7.93
CA GLY A 83 4.14 -3.69 6.81
C GLY A 83 2.65 -3.96 6.72
N GLN A 84 2.26 -5.01 5.98
CA GLN A 84 0.85 -5.38 5.82
C GLN A 84 0.10 -5.54 7.17
N LEU A 85 0.81 -5.98 8.22
CA LEU A 85 0.23 -6.13 9.55
C LEU A 85 -0.35 -4.82 10.11
N SER A 86 0.23 -3.66 9.78
CA SER A 86 -0.26 -2.36 10.24
C SER A 86 -1.50 -1.85 9.49
N GLY A 87 -2.01 -2.61 8.51
CA GLY A 87 -3.18 -2.21 7.73
C GLY A 87 -2.86 -1.41 6.47
N VAL A 88 -1.66 -1.57 5.91
CA VAL A 88 -1.33 -1.05 4.57
C VAL A 88 -1.28 -2.19 3.54
N GLU A 89 -1.46 -1.85 2.26
CA GLU A 89 -1.35 -2.80 1.15
C GLU A 89 -0.33 -2.31 0.12
N GLY A 90 0.52 -3.23 -0.35
CA GLY A 90 1.59 -2.93 -1.32
C GLY A 90 2.98 -2.95 -0.70
N TYR A 91 3.97 -3.27 -1.55
CA TYR A 91 5.38 -3.37 -1.13
C TYR A 91 5.93 -2.01 -0.69
N ILE A 92 5.62 -0.96 -1.44
CA ILE A 92 6.11 0.39 -1.18
C ILE A 92 5.56 0.91 0.15
N GLU A 93 4.27 0.75 0.38
CA GLU A 93 3.58 1.14 1.60
C GLU A 93 4.09 0.34 2.79
N SER A 94 4.30 -0.96 2.61
CA SER A 94 4.86 -1.81 3.66
C SER A 94 6.27 -1.38 4.06
N THR A 95 7.13 -1.10 3.08
CA THR A 95 8.47 -0.57 3.31
C THR A 95 8.43 0.80 3.97
N ALA A 96 7.55 1.69 3.52
CA ALA A 96 7.36 3.02 4.09
C ALA A 96 7.00 2.97 5.58
N MET A 97 6.04 2.12 5.97
CA MET A 97 5.70 1.92 7.39
C MET A 97 6.86 1.31 8.17
N GLY A 98 7.61 0.38 7.57
CA GLY A 98 8.80 -0.21 8.21
C GLY A 98 9.89 0.80 8.51
N VAL A 99 10.19 1.69 7.54
CA VAL A 99 11.15 2.78 7.72
C VAL A 99 10.71 3.72 8.83
N LEU A 100 9.45 4.15 8.85
CA LEU A 100 8.93 5.04 9.88
C LEU A 100 8.94 4.41 11.27
N ALA A 101 8.52 3.15 11.40
CA ALA A 101 8.59 2.41 12.65
C ALA A 101 10.04 2.31 13.16
N GLY A 102 11.00 2.05 12.26
CA GLY A 102 12.43 2.01 12.59
C GLY A 102 12.96 3.38 13.06
N ILE A 103 12.62 4.46 12.36
CA ILE A 103 12.98 5.83 12.75
C ILE A 103 12.42 6.15 14.14
N ASN A 104 11.13 5.88 14.36
CA ASN A 104 10.48 6.18 15.63
C ASN A 104 11.06 5.34 16.79
N ALA A 105 11.33 4.06 16.56
CA ALA A 105 11.99 3.19 17.53
C ALA A 105 13.40 3.70 17.89
N ALA A 106 14.20 4.06 16.89
CA ALA A 106 15.54 4.60 17.11
C ALA A 106 15.52 5.92 17.88
N ARG A 107 14.57 6.82 17.58
CA ARG A 107 14.37 8.08 18.30
C ARG A 107 13.99 7.82 19.76
N ARG A 108 13.04 6.92 20.02
CA ARG A 108 12.62 6.54 21.38
C ARG A 108 13.78 5.99 22.20
N LEU A 109 14.61 5.13 21.63
CA LEU A 109 15.82 4.59 22.28
C LEU A 109 16.85 5.68 22.64
N LYS A 110 16.89 6.77 21.87
CA LYS A 110 17.72 7.96 22.14
C LYS A 110 17.03 8.98 23.03
N SER A 111 15.87 8.64 23.63
CA SER A 111 15.02 9.56 24.40
C SER A 111 14.61 10.81 23.63
N MET A 112 14.56 10.73 22.30
CA MET A 112 14.06 11.77 21.42
C MET A 112 12.55 11.59 21.23
N GLY A 113 11.82 12.71 21.19
CA GLY A 113 10.38 12.68 20.98
C GLY A 113 9.98 12.22 19.57
N PHE A 114 8.76 11.70 19.46
CA PHE A 114 8.11 11.41 18.19
C PHE A 114 7.90 12.70 17.38
N ILE A 115 8.25 12.66 16.09
CA ILE A 115 7.91 13.70 15.13
C ILE A 115 6.95 13.06 14.13
N ALA A 116 5.73 13.58 14.05
CA ALA A 116 4.71 13.07 13.16
C ALA A 116 5.05 13.39 11.70
N PRO A 117 4.99 12.40 10.78
CA PRO A 117 5.00 12.68 9.36
C PRO A 117 3.86 13.64 8.97
N PRO A 118 4.11 14.64 8.12
CA PRO A 118 3.12 15.65 7.77
C PRO A 118 1.97 15.00 6.99
N GLY A 119 0.73 15.43 7.29
CA GLY A 119 -0.49 14.87 6.70
C GLY A 119 -0.57 15.07 5.19
N GLU A 120 0.11 16.09 4.66
CA GLU A 120 0.24 16.42 3.24
C GLU A 120 1.11 15.41 2.50
N SER A 121 2.01 14.71 3.20
CA SER A 121 2.84 13.66 2.61
C SER A 121 2.07 12.36 2.43
N ALA A 122 2.50 11.53 1.47
CA ALA A 122 1.98 10.17 1.29
C ALA A 122 2.05 9.34 2.57
N HIS A 123 3.17 9.45 3.30
CA HIS A 123 3.43 8.75 4.55
C HIS A 123 2.46 9.16 5.66
N GLY A 124 2.34 10.46 5.92
CA GLY A 124 1.46 10.97 6.97
C GLY A 124 -0.03 10.76 6.64
N SER A 125 -0.42 10.94 5.38
CA SER A 125 -1.79 10.60 4.93
C SER A 125 -2.12 9.12 5.16
N LEU A 126 -1.19 8.21 4.85
CA LEU A 126 -1.40 6.79 5.04
C LEU A 126 -1.44 6.39 6.53
N ILE A 127 -0.54 6.95 7.36
CA ILE A 127 -0.59 6.78 8.82
C ILE A 127 -1.92 7.28 9.37
N ARG A 128 -2.36 8.47 8.96
CA ARG A 128 -3.64 9.03 9.39
C ARG A 128 -4.78 8.08 9.02
N TYR A 129 -4.80 7.55 7.80
CA TYR A 129 -5.81 6.58 7.38
C TYR A 129 -5.81 5.35 8.31
N ILE A 130 -4.68 4.66 8.46
CA ILE A 130 -4.63 3.40 9.23
C ILE A 130 -4.83 3.60 10.73
N THR A 131 -4.70 4.81 11.27
CA THR A 131 -4.86 5.09 12.72
C THR A 131 -6.14 5.83 13.08
N THR A 132 -6.82 6.47 12.12
CA THR A 132 -7.99 7.33 12.41
C THR A 132 -9.25 6.99 11.60
N SER A 133 -9.18 6.09 10.62
CA SER A 133 -10.38 5.59 9.95
C SER A 133 -11.37 4.94 10.93
N PRO A 134 -12.67 4.88 10.60
CA PRO A 134 -13.63 4.14 11.41
C PRO A 134 -13.17 2.70 11.64
N SER A 135 -13.20 2.25 12.90
CA SER A 135 -12.71 0.90 13.27
C SER A 135 -13.63 -0.21 12.77
N GLU A 136 -14.94 0.06 12.70
CA GLU A 136 -15.91 -0.89 12.17
C GLU A 136 -15.72 -1.03 10.66
N GLY A 137 -15.48 -2.27 10.20
CA GLY A 137 -15.25 -2.55 8.78
C GLY A 137 -13.92 -2.02 8.23
N PHE A 138 -12.97 -1.61 9.08
CA PHE A 138 -11.64 -1.16 8.64
C PHE A 138 -10.99 -2.16 7.68
N GLN A 139 -10.46 -1.66 6.56
CA GLN A 139 -9.72 -2.43 5.57
C GLN A 139 -8.36 -1.80 5.32
N PRO A 140 -7.34 -2.60 4.97
CA PRO A 140 -6.07 -2.08 4.53
C PRO A 140 -6.21 -1.24 3.27
N SER A 141 -5.28 -0.30 3.08
CA SER A 141 -5.24 0.51 1.87
C SER A 141 -3.82 0.77 1.40
N ASN A 142 -3.68 0.98 0.10
CA ASN A 142 -2.49 1.53 -0.50
C ASN A 142 -2.61 3.07 -0.61
N ILE A 143 -1.51 3.77 -0.86
CA ILE A 143 -1.60 5.22 -1.04
C ILE A 143 -2.33 5.54 -2.35
N ASN A 144 -3.23 6.53 -2.29
CA ASN A 144 -3.89 7.06 -3.46
C ASN A 144 -4.17 8.56 -3.27
N PHE A 145 -4.37 9.28 -4.38
CA PHE A 145 -4.64 10.74 -4.35
C PHE A 145 -5.92 11.14 -3.60
N GLY A 146 -6.79 10.21 -3.23
CA GLY A 146 -7.96 10.48 -2.40
C GLY A 146 -7.65 10.56 -0.90
N LEU A 147 -6.54 9.97 -0.46
CA LEU A 147 -6.06 10.06 0.93
C LEU A 147 -5.30 11.37 1.20
N LEU A 148 -4.70 11.95 0.16
CA LEU A 148 -3.97 13.20 0.23
C LEU A 148 -4.94 14.40 0.35
N PRO A 149 -4.56 15.46 1.07
CA PRO A 149 -5.37 16.67 1.18
C PRO A 149 -5.71 17.25 -0.20
N ALA A 150 -6.93 17.80 -0.31
CA ALA A 150 -7.33 18.52 -1.51
C ALA A 150 -6.57 19.86 -1.58
N PRO A 151 -6.17 20.32 -2.78
CA PRO A 151 -5.58 21.64 -2.95
C PRO A 151 -6.55 22.74 -2.52
N ASP A 152 -6.03 23.79 -1.88
CA ASP A 152 -6.80 24.99 -1.53
C ASP A 152 -7.26 25.77 -2.77
N ILE A 153 -6.56 25.59 -3.88
CA ILE A 153 -6.90 26.19 -5.18
C ILE A 153 -7.67 25.22 -6.08
N ARG A 154 -8.69 25.75 -6.77
CA ARG A 154 -9.47 24.97 -7.73
C ARG A 154 -8.68 24.76 -9.02
N ILE A 155 -8.18 23.55 -9.22
CA ILE A 155 -7.51 23.12 -10.47
C ILE A 155 -8.45 22.19 -11.26
N LYS A 156 -8.98 22.67 -12.39
CA LYS A 156 -9.90 21.89 -13.25
C LYS A 156 -9.22 20.70 -13.93
N ASP A 157 -7.98 20.90 -14.37
CA ASP A 157 -7.22 19.85 -15.07
C ASP A 157 -6.74 18.78 -14.08
N LYS A 158 -7.14 17.52 -14.32
CA LYS A 158 -6.85 16.40 -13.42
C LYS A 158 -5.35 16.09 -13.32
N LYS A 159 -4.58 16.25 -14.41
CA LYS A 159 -3.15 15.96 -14.43
C LYS A 159 -2.39 17.04 -13.66
N LYS A 160 -2.69 18.32 -13.91
CA LYS A 160 -2.13 19.45 -13.17
C LYS A 160 -2.48 19.39 -11.69
N ARG A 161 -3.73 19.01 -11.35
CA ARG A 161 -4.15 18.83 -9.95
C ARG A 161 -3.32 17.75 -9.24
N ARG A 162 -3.10 16.59 -9.89
CA ARG A 162 -2.27 15.51 -9.33
C ARG A 162 -0.81 15.91 -9.19
N ALA A 163 -0.26 16.62 -10.16
CA ALA A 163 1.11 17.15 -10.09
C ALA A 163 1.28 18.11 -8.90
N TYR A 164 0.36 19.07 -8.74
CA TYR A 164 0.36 20.00 -7.62
C TYR A 164 0.31 19.28 -6.26
N ILE A 165 -0.57 18.29 -6.11
CA ILE A 165 -0.66 17.48 -4.88
C ILE A 165 0.68 16.75 -4.62
N ALA A 166 1.27 16.17 -5.65
CA ALA A 166 2.54 15.44 -5.53
C ALA A 166 3.71 16.37 -5.15
N GLU A 167 3.80 17.56 -5.75
CA GLU A 167 4.81 18.57 -5.41
C GLU A 167 4.67 19.05 -3.97
N THR A 168 3.44 19.32 -3.52
CA THR A 168 3.15 19.70 -2.13
C THR A 168 3.54 18.58 -1.16
N ALA A 169 3.18 17.33 -1.47
CA ALA A 169 3.49 16.17 -0.65
C ALA A 169 5.00 15.92 -0.55
N LEU A 170 5.74 16.12 -1.64
CA LEU A 170 7.20 15.99 -1.68
C LEU A 170 7.89 17.09 -0.86
N ALA A 171 7.45 18.35 -0.99
CA ALA A 171 8.00 19.45 -0.22
C ALA A 171 7.83 19.22 1.30
N ALA A 172 6.62 18.85 1.73
CA ALA A 172 6.34 18.52 3.13
C ALA A 172 7.20 17.34 3.63
N TRP A 173 7.35 16.29 2.81
CA TRP A 173 8.20 15.15 3.16
C TRP A 173 9.68 15.52 3.28
N SER A 174 10.20 16.37 2.40
CA SER A 174 11.59 16.84 2.47
C SER A 174 11.87 17.69 3.71
N GLU A 175 10.90 18.46 4.19
CA GLU A 175 11.00 19.15 5.49
C GLU A 175 11.01 18.17 6.65
N TYR A 176 10.15 17.15 6.61
CA TYR A 176 10.12 16.11 7.62
C TYR A 176 11.45 15.37 7.75
N ILE A 177 12.05 14.93 6.63
CA ILE A 177 13.35 14.21 6.66
C ILE A 177 14.42 15.05 7.37
N ARG A 178 14.52 16.34 7.04
CA ARG A 178 15.48 17.26 7.68
C ARG A 178 15.24 17.45 9.18
N ALA A 179 14.02 17.23 9.66
CA ALA A 179 13.66 17.35 11.07
C ALA A 179 13.91 16.06 11.87
N VAL A 180 13.97 14.90 11.21
CA VAL A 180 14.16 13.60 11.87
C VAL A 180 15.59 13.06 11.80
N GLU A 181 16.39 13.52 10.83
CA GLU A 181 17.86 13.38 10.81
C GLU A 181 18.52 14.07 12.02
#